data_AF-A0A950AXY3-F1
#
_entry.id   AF-A0A950AXY3-F1
#
_cell.length_a   1.000
_cell.length_b   1.000
_cell.length_c   1.000
_cell.angle_alpha   90.00
_cell.angle_beta   90.00
_cell.angle_gamma   90.00
#
_symmetry.space_group_name_H-M   'P 1'
#
loop_
_entity.id
_entity.type
_entity.pdbx_description
1 polymer ?
#
loop_
_entity_poly.entity_id
_entity_poly.type
_entity_poly.pdbx_seq_one_letter_code
_entity_poly.pdbx_strand_id
1 'polypeptide(L)' 'MRVVVDRDLCESNGVCEGLVPSVFRINDDDELDILEE' A
#
# COMPACT_ATOMS: atom_id res chain seq x y z
N MET A 1 1.03 -1.31 -15.34
CA MET A 1 2.25 -1.46 -14.51
C MET A 1 2.17 -2.85 -13.88
N ARG A 2 3.07 -3.27 -13.00
CA ARG A 2 2.78 -4.45 -12.15
C ARG A 2 3.26 -4.16 -10.74
N VAL A 3 2.32 -4.17 -9.80
CA VAL A 3 2.57 -4.07 -8.37
C VAL A 3 2.58 -5.47 -7.78
N VAL A 4 3.55 -5.77 -6.91
CA VAL A 4 3.61 -7.01 -6.14
C VAL A 4 3.86 -6.63 -4.69
N VAL A 5 2.99 -7.08 -3.81
CA VAL A 5 3.06 -6.85 -2.37
C VAL A 5 3.19 -8.20 -1.68
N ASP A 6 4.19 -8.32 -0.82
CA ASP A 6 4.25 -9.40 0.15
C ASP A 6 3.46 -8.96 1.40
N ARG A 7 2.28 -9.55 1.59
CA ARG A 7 1.38 -9.18 2.70
C ARG A 7 1.85 -9.75 4.04
N ASP A 8 2.71 -10.77 4.05
CA ASP A 8 3.26 -11.33 5.29
C ASP A 8 4.36 -10.43 5.88
N LEU A 9 4.99 -9.58 5.05
CA LEU A 9 5.98 -8.58 5.46
C LEU A 9 5.42 -7.15 5.54
N CYS A 10 4.16 -6.94 5.19
CA CYS A 10 3.55 -5.62 5.17
C CYS A 10 3.06 -5.25 6.56
N GLU A 11 3.72 -4.28 7.19
CA GLU A 11 3.43 -3.84 8.56
C GLU A 11 2.58 -2.54 8.61
N SER A 12 1.88 -2.20 7.52
CA SER A 12 1.01 -1.02 7.42
C SER A 12 1.61 0.34 7.81
N ASN A 13 2.94 0.47 7.81
CA ASN A 13 3.65 1.70 8.20
C ASN A 13 3.35 2.96 7.35
N GLY A 14 2.65 2.84 6.21
CA GLY A 14 2.33 3.97 5.34
C GLY A 14 3.49 4.59 4.55
N VAL A 15 4.70 4.01 4.59
CA VAL A 15 5.87 4.52 3.85
C VAL A 15 5.62 4.55 2.34
N CYS A 16 4.96 3.51 1.80
CA CYS A 16 4.63 3.43 0.38
C CYS A 16 3.62 4.49 -0.07
N GLU A 17 2.59 4.76 0.76
CA GLU A 17 1.64 5.86 0.53
C GLU A 17 2.34 7.21 0.55
N GLY A 18 3.30 7.43 1.46
CA GLY A 18 4.11 8.65 1.49
C GLY A 18 5.01 8.84 0.26
N LEU A 19 5.46 7.75 -0.37
CA LEU A 19 6.30 7.78 -1.56
C LEU A 19 5.49 7.92 -2.86
N VAL A 20 4.38 7.18 -2.98
CA VAL A 20 3.56 7.11 -4.19
C VAL A 20 2.06 7.02 -3.81
N PRO A 21 1.45 8.13 -3.33
CA PRO A 21 0.07 8.13 -2.83
C PRO A 21 -0.99 7.91 -3.92
N SER A 22 -0.61 8.02 -5.21
CA SER A 22 -1.51 7.69 -6.33
C SER A 22 -1.69 6.18 -6.53
N VAL A 23 -0.82 5.35 -5.94
CA VAL A 23 -0.84 3.89 -6.09
C VAL A 23 -1.16 3.18 -4.78
N PHE A 24 -0.72 3.71 -3.65
CA PHE A 24 -0.85 3.06 -2.34
C PHE A 24 -1.61 3.93 -1.34
N ARG A 25 -2.43 3.29 -0.51
CA ARG A 25 -3.14 3.92 0.60
C ARG A 25 -3.25 2.96 1.78
N ILE A 26 -2.99 3.43 3.00
CA ILE A 26 -3.42 2.73 4.21
C ILE A 26 -4.85 3.17 4.51
N ASN A 27 -5.75 2.19 4.62
CA ASN A 27 -7.17 2.44 4.85
C ASN A 27 -7.49 2.56 6.36
N ASP A 28 -8.76 2.81 6.67
CA ASP A 28 -9.21 3.04 8.05
C ASP A 28 -9.16 1.75 8.91
N ASP A 29 -8.99 0.58 8.28
CA ASP A 29 -8.84 -0.73 8.93
C ASP A 29 -7.36 -1.12 9.12
N ASP A 30 -6.42 -0.18 8.88
CA ASP A 30 -4.97 -0.37 8.97
C ASP A 30 -4.42 -1.41 7.96
N GLU A 31 -5.05 -1.52 6.79
CA GLU A 31 -4.61 -2.39 5.69
C GLU A 31 -4.17 -1.59 4.44
N LEU A 32 -3.27 -2.18 3.65
CA LEU A 32 -2.81 -1.61 2.38
C LEU A 32 -3.81 -1.86 1.23
N ASP A 33 -4.34 -0.77 0.68
CA ASP A 33 -5.06 -0.70 -0.59
C ASP A 33 -4.13 -0.33 -1.75
N ILE A 34 -4.36 -0.95 -2.93
CA ILE A 34 -3.69 -0.61 -4.19
C ILE A 34 -4.72 0.08 -5.09
N LEU A 35 -4.48 1.35 -5.40
CA LEU A 35 -5.44 2.22 -6.11
C LEU A 35 -5.37 2.08 -7.63
N GLU A 36 -4.22 1.63 -8.17
CA GLU A 36 -4.03 1.35 -9.59
C GLU A 36 -3.45 -0.06 -9.77
N GLU A 37 -4.20 -0.96 -10.44
CA GLU A 37 -3.72 -2.28 -10.89
C GLU A 37 -3.09 -2.22 -12.30
#